data_AF-A0A9D5E7R7-F1
#
_entry.id   AF-A0A9D5E7R7-F1
#
_cell.length_a   1.000
_cell.length_b   1.000
_cell.length_c   1.000
_cell.angle_alpha   90.00
_cell.angle_beta   90.00
_cell.angle_gamma   90.00
#
_symmetry.space_group_name_H-M   'P 1'
#
loop_
_entity.id
_entity.type
_entity.pdbx_description
1 polymer ?
#
loop_
_entity_poly.entity_id
_entity_poly.type
_entity_poly.pdbx_seq_one_letter_code
_entity_poly.pdbx_strand_id
1 'polypeptide(L)'
;MTRPPIQPEPEPPRLRLRLDDAADGAAGTRAQFGGSGAAWPQAGTDAGDRLARVRQRLVAQRVGSGAVAAGGARGAIGPAAAGGLPPARGRATATAREQRRAVATENILSRGLSADDARWILAARAGEQLQGGSVAALPAESRRGLMHAAHALGMRPFEAGLVIAVVQDAARRGETLESARPLLGFVPARGRRAGREGSPSLRVLVWALALGAALLAAMAAWVTR
;
A
#
# COMPACT_ATOMS: atom_id res chain seq x y z
N MET A 1 -53.84 7.09 34.90
CA MET A 1 -52.71 6.29 34.38
C MET A 1 -51.45 7.14 34.49
N THR A 2 -50.73 7.00 35.61
CA THR A 2 -49.61 7.86 36.00
C THR A 2 -48.31 7.20 35.55
N ARG A 3 -47.56 7.87 34.69
CA ARG A 3 -46.30 7.37 34.13
C ARG A 3 -45.25 7.26 35.25
N PRO A 4 -44.57 6.11 35.44
CA PRO A 4 -43.58 5.97 36.51
C PRO A 4 -42.37 6.88 36.24
N PRO A 5 -41.73 7.40 37.31
CA PRO A 5 -40.57 8.27 37.19
C PRO A 5 -39.38 7.51 36.59
N ILE A 6 -38.73 8.13 35.61
CA ILE A 6 -37.51 7.63 34.97
C ILE A 6 -36.39 7.70 36.02
N GLN A 7 -35.86 6.56 36.43
CA GLN A 7 -34.68 6.52 37.30
C GLN A 7 -33.46 7.01 36.50
N PRO A 8 -32.67 7.96 37.03
CA PRO A 8 -31.44 8.38 36.36
C PRO A 8 -30.46 7.21 36.31
N GLU A 9 -29.92 6.94 35.13
CA GLU A 9 -28.93 5.89 34.95
C GLU A 9 -27.67 6.14 35.80
N PRO A 10 -27.06 5.10 36.38
CA PRO A 10 -25.84 5.24 37.16
C PRO A 10 -24.70 5.77 36.28
N GLU A 11 -24.06 6.86 36.72
CA GLU A 11 -22.90 7.43 36.02
C GLU A 11 -21.79 6.36 35.85
N PRO A 12 -21.22 6.20 34.65
CA PRO A 12 -20.11 5.30 34.45
C PRO A 12 -18.87 5.82 35.21
N PRO A 13 -18.02 4.92 35.74
CA PRO A 13 -16.85 5.29 36.52
C PRO A 13 -15.89 6.13 35.67
N ARG A 14 -15.73 7.40 36.05
CA ARG A 14 -14.74 8.29 35.44
C ARG A 14 -13.34 7.83 35.87
N LEU A 15 -12.66 7.15 34.95
CA LEU A 15 -11.22 6.85 35.04
C LEU A 15 -10.45 8.19 35.12
N ARG A 16 -10.14 8.63 36.35
CA ARG A 16 -9.17 9.70 36.61
C ARG A 16 -7.78 9.17 36.29
N LEU A 17 -7.32 9.40 35.06
CA LEU A 17 -5.92 9.31 34.71
C LEU A 17 -5.15 10.35 35.53
N ARG A 18 -4.47 9.86 36.57
CA ARG A 18 -3.53 10.62 37.39
C ARG A 18 -2.36 11.00 36.48
N LEU A 19 -2.20 12.29 36.22
CA LEU A 19 -1.26 12.84 35.24
C LEU A 19 -0.06 13.51 35.92
N ASP A 20 0.36 13.00 37.09
CA ASP A 20 1.32 13.67 37.97
C ASP A 20 2.71 12.99 38.06
N ASP A 21 2.96 11.87 37.34
CA ASP A 21 4.23 11.13 37.47
C ASP A 21 5.20 11.33 36.28
N ALA A 22 5.04 12.37 35.45
CA ALA A 22 5.81 12.54 34.20
C ALA A 22 6.83 13.70 34.20
N ALA A 23 7.37 14.10 35.35
CA ALA A 23 8.33 15.22 35.43
C ALA A 23 9.78 14.84 35.80
N ASP A 24 10.05 13.68 36.40
CA ASP A 24 11.41 13.34 36.86
C ASP A 24 11.95 12.08 36.18
N GLY A 25 12.61 12.25 35.03
CA GLY A 25 13.25 11.12 34.34
C GLY A 25 13.90 11.43 32.99
N ALA A 26 14.33 12.66 32.73
CA ALA A 26 15.02 13.03 31.50
C ALA A 26 16.55 13.02 31.67
N ALA A 27 17.12 11.93 32.19
CA ALA A 27 18.56 11.71 32.13
C ALA A 27 18.88 10.22 32.33
N GLY A 28 19.28 9.53 31.25
CA GLY A 28 19.97 8.26 31.35
C GLY A 28 19.11 7.01 31.17
N THR A 29 18.66 6.74 29.95
CA THR A 29 18.40 5.34 29.54
C THR A 29 18.81 5.15 28.09
N ARG A 30 20.13 5.00 27.90
CA ARG A 30 20.69 4.28 26.74
C ARG A 30 20.37 2.80 26.99
N ALA A 31 19.12 2.41 26.77
CA ALA A 31 18.69 1.02 26.87
C ALA A 31 19.40 0.23 25.76
N GLN A 32 20.32 -0.63 26.18
CA GLN A 32 20.72 -1.80 25.44
C GLN A 32 19.45 -2.60 25.09
N PHE A 33 18.95 -2.46 23.86
CA PHE A 33 18.07 -3.45 23.27
C PHE A 33 18.94 -4.65 22.86
N GLY A 34 19.32 -5.43 23.88
CA GLY A 34 19.87 -6.77 23.72
C GLY A 34 18.83 -7.67 23.07
N GLY A 35 19.28 -8.45 22.10
CA GLY A 35 18.46 -9.23 21.21
C GLY A 35 17.61 -10.27 21.92
N SER A 36 16.29 -10.14 21.76
CA SER A 36 15.41 -11.30 21.65
C SER A 36 14.60 -11.07 20.39
N GLY A 37 15.26 -11.32 19.25
CA GLY A 37 14.56 -11.41 17.99
C GLY A 37 13.58 -12.55 18.10
N ALA A 38 12.31 -12.24 18.29
CA ALA A 38 11.23 -13.15 17.93
C ALA A 38 11.36 -13.37 16.43
N ALA A 39 12.23 -14.32 16.08
CA ALA A 39 12.44 -14.77 14.73
C ALA A 39 11.06 -15.16 14.24
N TRP A 40 10.60 -14.45 13.22
CA TRP A 40 9.44 -14.86 12.44
C TRP A 40 9.58 -16.37 12.20
N PRO A 41 8.54 -17.17 12.45
CA PRO A 41 8.60 -18.57 12.08
C PRO A 41 8.98 -18.60 10.61
N GLN A 42 10.20 -19.05 10.30
CA GLN A 42 10.60 -19.22 8.92
C GLN A 42 9.59 -20.20 8.36
N ALA A 43 8.74 -19.72 7.46
CA ALA A 43 7.74 -20.56 6.85
C ALA A 43 8.49 -21.74 6.25
N GLY A 44 8.27 -22.91 6.83
CA GLY A 44 8.70 -24.16 6.23
C GLY A 44 8.22 -24.15 4.77
N THR A 45 9.07 -24.67 3.89
CA THR A 45 8.91 -24.79 2.43
C THR A 45 7.50 -25.20 1.95
N ASP A 46 6.73 -25.81 2.84
CA ASP A 46 5.36 -26.26 2.69
C ASP A 46 4.31 -25.19 2.29
N ALA A 47 4.49 -23.92 2.67
CA ALA A 47 3.55 -22.84 2.30
C ALA A 47 3.73 -22.41 0.84
N GLY A 48 4.98 -22.35 0.38
CA GLY A 48 5.32 -22.06 -1.02
C GLY A 48 4.79 -23.14 -1.96
N ASP A 49 4.91 -24.40 -1.56
CA ASP A 49 4.41 -25.55 -2.31
C ASP A 49 2.88 -25.55 -2.45
N ARG A 50 2.15 -25.12 -1.41
CA ARG A 50 0.68 -24.99 -1.48
C ARG A 50 0.24 -23.93 -2.50
N LEU A 51 0.91 -22.77 -2.51
CA LEU A 51 0.60 -21.70 -3.46
C LEU A 51 0.96 -22.09 -4.91
N ALA A 52 2.06 -22.79 -5.11
CA ALA A 52 2.43 -23.33 -6.42
C ALA A 52 1.38 -24.32 -6.97
N ARG A 53 0.87 -25.22 -6.12
CA ARG A 53 -0.20 -26.18 -6.48
C ARG A 53 -1.53 -25.49 -6.83
N VAL A 54 -1.92 -24.45 -6.09
CA VAL A 54 -3.14 -23.68 -6.39
C VAL A 54 -2.99 -22.94 -7.73
N ARG A 55 -1.83 -22.35 -7.99
CA ARG A 55 -1.54 -21.67 -9.25
C ARG A 55 -1.59 -22.62 -10.44
N GLN A 56 -1.04 -23.84 -10.32
CA GLN A 56 -1.14 -24.87 -11.35
C GLN A 56 -2.59 -25.30 -11.62
N ARG A 57 -3.42 -25.48 -10.59
CA ARG A 57 -4.85 -25.83 -10.76
C ARG A 57 -5.64 -24.75 -11.50
N LEU A 58 -5.40 -23.48 -11.19
CA LEU A 58 -6.09 -22.36 -11.85
C LEU A 58 -5.70 -22.22 -13.32
N VAL A 59 -4.42 -22.45 -13.65
CA VAL A 59 -3.96 -22.48 -15.05
C VAL A 59 -4.61 -23.63 -15.82
N ALA A 60 -4.69 -24.82 -15.23
CA ALA A 60 -5.32 -25.99 -15.86
C ALA A 60 -6.84 -25.79 -16.10
N GLN A 61 -7.56 -25.18 -15.16
CA GLN A 61 -9.00 -24.87 -15.35
C GLN A 61 -9.24 -23.86 -16.48
N ARG A 62 -8.33 -22.89 -16.67
CA ARG A 62 -8.49 -21.86 -17.70
C ARG A 62 -8.29 -22.40 -19.12
N VAL A 63 -7.38 -23.36 -19.30
CA VAL A 63 -7.14 -24.00 -20.59
C VAL A 63 -8.32 -24.90 -20.99
N GLY A 64 -8.97 -25.57 -20.02
CA GLY A 64 -10.16 -26.39 -20.29
C GLY A 64 -11.41 -25.58 -20.66
N SER A 65 -11.57 -24.37 -20.10
CA SER A 65 -12.79 -23.57 -20.29
C SER A 65 -12.80 -22.75 -21.60
N GLY A 66 -11.63 -22.46 -22.19
CA GLY A 66 -11.53 -21.68 -23.43
C GLY A 66 -11.87 -22.45 -24.72
N ALA A 67 -11.86 -23.79 -24.70
CA ALA A 67 -12.00 -24.59 -25.91
C ALA A 67 -13.45 -24.79 -26.41
N VAL A 68 -14.47 -24.41 -25.63
CA VAL A 68 -15.89 -24.73 -25.96
C VAL A 68 -16.62 -23.59 -26.68
N ALA A 69 -16.04 -22.39 -26.83
CA ALA A 69 -16.75 -21.21 -27.34
C ALA A 69 -16.56 -20.89 -28.85
N ALA A 70 -15.81 -21.70 -29.61
CA ALA A 70 -15.45 -21.36 -30.99
C ALA A 70 -16.23 -22.12 -32.09
N GLY A 71 -17.21 -22.96 -31.74
CA GLY A 71 -17.92 -23.81 -32.71
C GLY A 71 -19.43 -23.58 -32.72
N GLY A 72 -19.93 -22.82 -33.70
CA GLY A 72 -21.33 -22.93 -34.13
C GLY A 72 -22.14 -21.63 -34.16
N ALA A 73 -21.99 -20.85 -35.24
CA ALA A 73 -23.03 -19.92 -35.69
C ALA A 73 -22.80 -19.53 -37.17
N ARG A 74 -22.80 -20.52 -38.07
CA ARG A 74 -23.09 -20.30 -39.49
C ARG A 74 -24.44 -20.93 -39.77
N GLY A 75 -25.49 -20.11 -39.80
CA GLY A 75 -26.81 -20.59 -40.17
C GLY A 75 -27.87 -19.51 -40.10
N ALA A 76 -28.48 -19.24 -41.26
CA ALA A 76 -29.76 -18.56 -41.48
C ALA A 76 -29.82 -17.04 -41.25
N ILE A 77 -29.61 -16.31 -42.33
CA ILE A 77 -30.17 -14.97 -42.54
C ILE A 77 -31.61 -15.19 -43.03
N GLY A 78 -32.59 -14.95 -42.15
CA GLY A 78 -34.02 -14.88 -42.50
C GLY A 78 -34.55 -13.47 -42.20
N PRO A 79 -35.28 -12.83 -43.12
CA PRO A 79 -35.79 -11.48 -42.88
C PRO A 79 -37.12 -11.49 -42.10
N ALA A 80 -37.24 -10.48 -41.24
CA ALA A 80 -38.49 -9.85 -40.80
C ALA A 80 -39.44 -10.63 -39.87
N ALA A 81 -39.40 -10.30 -38.58
CA ALA A 81 -40.61 -9.95 -37.84
C ALA A 81 -40.26 -9.07 -36.63
N ALA A 82 -40.96 -7.94 -36.54
CA ALA A 82 -40.81 -6.91 -35.52
C ALA A 82 -41.23 -7.41 -34.14
N GLY A 83 -40.33 -7.29 -33.16
CA GLY A 83 -40.61 -7.55 -31.74
C GLY A 83 -39.36 -7.26 -30.92
N GLY A 84 -39.39 -6.18 -30.15
CA GLY A 84 -38.21 -5.51 -29.59
C GLY A 84 -37.28 -6.43 -28.79
N LEU A 85 -36.06 -6.60 -29.29
CA LEU A 85 -34.95 -7.17 -28.53
C LEU A 85 -34.15 -6.03 -27.87
N PRO A 86 -33.95 -6.07 -26.54
CA PRO A 86 -33.15 -5.07 -25.83
C PRO A 86 -31.69 -5.07 -26.31
N PRO A 87 -30.99 -3.93 -26.21
CA PRO A 87 -29.77 -3.67 -26.97
C PRO A 87 -28.58 -4.55 -26.56
N ALA A 88 -28.12 -5.39 -27.49
CA ALA A 88 -26.91 -6.22 -27.37
C ALA A 88 -25.60 -5.43 -27.12
N ARG A 89 -25.63 -4.09 -27.15
CA ARG A 89 -24.47 -3.21 -26.89
C ARG A 89 -23.97 -3.27 -25.44
N GLY A 90 -24.78 -3.71 -24.48
CA GLY A 90 -24.39 -3.78 -23.06
C GLY A 90 -23.34 -4.84 -22.74
N ARG A 91 -23.35 -6.00 -23.41
CA ARG A 91 -22.48 -7.14 -23.05
C ARG A 91 -21.04 -6.98 -23.52
N ALA A 92 -20.83 -6.38 -24.69
CA ALA A 92 -19.48 -6.16 -25.24
C ALA A 92 -18.63 -5.18 -24.41
N THR A 93 -19.27 -4.26 -23.68
CA THR A 93 -18.55 -3.29 -22.83
C THR A 93 -18.18 -3.87 -21.45
N ALA A 94 -18.96 -4.82 -20.92
CA ALA A 94 -18.66 -5.50 -19.67
C ALA A 94 -17.43 -6.41 -19.78
N THR A 95 -17.35 -7.21 -20.85
CA THR A 95 -16.21 -8.11 -21.09
C THR A 95 -14.90 -7.34 -21.29
N ALA A 96 -14.94 -6.22 -22.01
CA ALA A 96 -13.77 -5.36 -22.19
C ALA A 96 -13.26 -4.73 -20.89
N ARG A 97 -14.16 -4.35 -19.96
CA ARG A 97 -13.76 -3.81 -18.64
C ARG A 97 -13.12 -4.89 -17.76
N GLU A 98 -13.66 -6.11 -17.80
CA GLU A 98 -13.10 -7.24 -17.06
C GLU A 98 -11.70 -7.62 -17.57
N GLN A 99 -11.53 -7.70 -18.89
CA GLN A 99 -10.21 -7.92 -19.51
C GLN A 99 -9.21 -6.83 -19.12
N ARG A 100 -9.60 -5.55 -19.14
CA ARG A 100 -8.73 -4.43 -18.72
C ARG A 100 -8.34 -4.52 -17.25
N ARG A 101 -9.27 -4.92 -16.37
CA ARG A 101 -8.98 -5.13 -14.94
C ARG A 101 -8.00 -6.28 -14.74
N ALA A 102 -8.19 -7.39 -15.44
CA ALA A 102 -7.29 -8.54 -15.37
C ALA A 102 -5.86 -8.15 -15.80
N VAL A 103 -5.72 -7.44 -16.93
CA VAL A 103 -4.41 -6.95 -17.41
C VAL A 103 -3.80 -5.93 -16.44
N ALA A 104 -4.60 -5.03 -15.86
CA ALA A 104 -4.12 -4.09 -14.87
C ALA A 104 -3.58 -4.80 -13.61
N THR A 105 -4.31 -5.80 -13.10
CA THR A 105 -3.88 -6.63 -11.98
C THR A 105 -2.59 -7.39 -12.33
N GLU A 106 -2.50 -8.00 -13.50
CA GLU A 106 -1.30 -8.71 -13.94
C GLU A 106 -0.08 -7.79 -14.08
N ASN A 107 -0.27 -6.59 -14.63
CA ASN A 107 0.79 -5.59 -14.72
C ASN A 107 1.24 -5.09 -13.35
N ILE A 108 0.34 -4.97 -12.36
CA ILE A 108 0.69 -4.63 -10.98
C ILE A 108 1.49 -5.76 -10.35
N LEU A 109 1.07 -7.01 -10.52
CA LEU A 109 1.77 -8.18 -9.97
C LEU A 109 3.15 -8.41 -10.61
N SER A 110 3.29 -8.10 -11.91
CA SER A 110 4.55 -8.25 -12.65
C SER A 110 5.57 -7.16 -12.32
N ARG A 111 5.11 -5.99 -11.83
CA ARG A 111 5.96 -4.95 -11.27
C ARG A 111 6.32 -5.33 -9.84
N GLY A 112 7.22 -6.30 -9.68
CA GLY A 112 7.79 -6.63 -8.39
C GLY A 112 8.27 -5.37 -7.66
N LEU A 113 8.03 -5.29 -6.35
CA LEU A 113 8.54 -4.19 -5.53
C LEU A 113 10.08 -4.25 -5.52
N SER A 114 10.76 -3.14 -5.79
CA SER A 114 12.21 -3.05 -5.58
C SER A 114 12.52 -3.19 -4.08
N ALA A 115 13.72 -3.65 -3.74
CA ALA A 115 14.19 -3.64 -2.35
C ALA A 115 14.19 -2.21 -1.77
N ASP A 116 14.40 -1.20 -2.62
CA ASP A 116 14.41 0.22 -2.26
C ASP A 116 13.02 0.87 -2.28
N ASP A 117 11.94 0.11 -2.52
CA ASP A 117 10.60 0.66 -2.51
C ASP A 117 10.21 1.08 -1.09
N ALA A 118 9.78 2.33 -0.92
CA ALA A 118 9.35 2.88 0.36
C ALA A 118 8.29 2.00 1.07
N ARG A 119 7.39 1.38 0.29
CA ARG A 119 6.37 0.47 0.83
C ARG A 119 7.00 -0.79 1.42
N TRP A 120 8.00 -1.34 0.75
CA TRP A 120 8.72 -2.53 1.22
C TRP A 120 9.53 -2.22 2.48
N ILE A 121 10.27 -1.10 2.49
CA ILE A 121 11.05 -0.65 3.65
C ILE A 121 10.15 -0.43 4.87
N LEU A 122 9.01 0.27 4.70
CA LEU A 122 8.06 0.48 5.79
C LEU A 122 7.45 -0.85 6.26
N ALA A 123 7.12 -1.75 5.34
CA ALA A 123 6.53 -3.03 5.66
C ALA A 123 7.47 -3.92 6.49
N ALA A 124 8.76 -3.96 6.13
CA ALA A 124 9.79 -4.65 6.91
C ALA A 124 9.89 -4.11 8.33
N ARG A 125 10.00 -2.78 8.49
CA ARG A 125 10.04 -2.13 9.81
C ARG A 125 8.77 -2.36 10.62
N ALA A 126 7.61 -2.37 9.98
CA ALA A 126 6.34 -2.67 10.64
C ALA A 126 6.34 -4.12 11.15
N GLY A 127 6.82 -5.07 10.34
CA GLY A 127 6.95 -6.47 10.73
C GLY A 127 7.84 -6.67 11.96
N GLU A 128 8.98 -5.99 12.02
CA GLU A 128 9.90 -6.04 13.17
C GLU A 128 9.28 -5.48 14.47
N GLN A 129 8.36 -4.52 14.35
CA GLN A 129 7.74 -3.85 15.50
C GLN A 129 6.40 -4.47 15.93
N LEU A 130 5.86 -5.42 15.16
CA LEU A 130 4.64 -6.12 15.54
C LEU A 130 4.92 -7.06 16.71
N GLN A 131 4.02 -7.02 17.69
CA GLN A 131 4.08 -7.88 18.87
C GLN A 131 2.88 -8.82 18.89
N GLY A 132 3.00 -9.91 19.66
CA GLY A 132 1.86 -10.76 19.99
C GLY A 132 1.45 -11.79 18.93
N GLY A 133 2.35 -12.17 18.01
CA GLY A 133 2.11 -13.28 17.07
C GLY A 133 0.82 -13.10 16.28
N SER A 134 -0.17 -13.98 16.50
CA SER A 134 -1.46 -13.97 15.80
C SER A 134 -2.35 -12.77 16.11
N VAL A 135 -2.14 -12.06 17.21
CA VAL A 135 -2.90 -10.84 17.53
C VAL A 135 -2.40 -9.65 16.70
N ALA A 136 -1.13 -9.70 16.25
CA ALA A 136 -0.46 -8.67 15.46
C ALA A 136 -0.75 -7.24 15.96
N ALA A 137 -0.57 -7.03 17.26
CA ALA A 137 -0.79 -5.74 17.88
C ALA A 137 0.42 -4.83 17.64
N LEU A 138 0.15 -3.57 17.27
CA LEU A 138 1.16 -2.54 17.12
C LEU A 138 0.96 -1.49 18.22
N PRO A 139 1.93 -1.32 19.15
CA PRO A 139 1.86 -0.29 20.18
C PRO A 139 1.67 1.12 19.59
N ALA A 140 1.01 2.01 20.34
CA ALA A 140 0.70 3.36 19.86
C ALA A 140 1.96 4.18 19.56
N GLU A 141 3.01 4.01 20.35
CA GLU A 141 4.33 4.61 20.22
C GLU A 141 5.03 4.12 18.94
N SER A 142 5.07 2.80 18.74
CA SER A 142 5.60 2.16 17.52
C SER A 142 4.86 2.64 16.28
N ARG A 143 3.53 2.74 16.34
CA ARG A 143 2.70 3.27 15.24
C ARG A 143 3.06 4.72 14.91
N ARG A 144 3.26 5.58 15.91
CA ARG A 144 3.73 6.96 15.70
C ARG A 144 5.11 7.00 15.03
N GLY A 145 6.05 6.17 15.51
CA GLY A 145 7.38 6.05 14.91
C GLY A 145 7.34 5.60 13.45
N LEU A 146 6.51 4.60 13.12
CA LEU A 146 6.33 4.13 11.74
C LEU A 146 5.71 5.20 10.84
N MET A 147 4.74 5.98 11.34
CA MET A 147 4.17 7.09 10.57
C MET A 147 5.20 8.20 10.28
N HIS A 148 6.06 8.53 11.25
CA HIS A 148 7.16 9.48 11.03
C HIS A 148 8.17 8.95 10.00
N ALA A 149 8.56 7.67 10.11
CA ALA A 149 9.44 7.03 9.13
C ALA A 149 8.82 7.03 7.73
N ALA A 150 7.51 6.76 7.63
CA ALA A 150 6.81 6.76 6.36
C ALA A 150 6.78 8.16 5.71
N HIS A 151 6.57 9.21 6.52
CA HIS A 151 6.63 10.58 6.06
C HIS A 151 8.02 10.96 5.55
N ALA A 152 9.09 10.52 6.23
CA ALA A 152 10.46 10.71 5.77
C ALA A 152 10.76 10.00 4.44
N LEU A 153 10.10 8.86 4.18
CA LEU A 153 10.13 8.14 2.90
C LEU A 153 9.22 8.76 1.83
N GLY A 154 8.56 9.88 2.13
CA GLY A 154 7.68 10.60 1.19
C GLY A 154 6.32 9.94 0.96
N MET A 155 5.91 8.99 1.81
CA MET A 155 4.57 8.41 1.77
C MET A 155 3.55 9.32 2.43
N ARG A 156 2.32 9.27 1.93
CA ARG A 156 1.20 9.96 2.57
C ARG A 156 0.71 9.16 3.80
N PRO A 157 0.12 9.81 4.82
CA PRO A 157 -0.39 9.11 6.01
C PRO A 157 -1.36 7.98 5.68
N PHE A 158 -2.20 8.16 4.67
CA PHE A 158 -3.14 7.13 4.20
C PHE A 158 -2.43 5.90 3.63
N GLU A 159 -1.39 6.10 2.80
CA GLU A 159 -0.62 5.00 2.19
C GLU A 159 0.16 4.22 3.24
N ALA A 160 0.78 4.94 4.19
CA ALA A 160 1.44 4.33 5.33
C ALA A 160 0.47 3.47 6.16
N GLY A 161 -0.74 3.99 6.40
CA GLY A 161 -1.80 3.25 7.06
C GLY A 161 -2.19 1.96 6.33
N LEU A 162 -2.29 2.01 4.99
CA LEU A 162 -2.57 0.82 4.18
C LEU A 162 -1.45 -0.22 4.25
N VAL A 163 -0.18 0.19 4.16
CA VAL A 163 0.96 -0.73 4.29
C VAL A 163 0.93 -1.44 5.64
N ILE A 164 0.76 -0.68 6.73
CA ILE A 164 0.70 -1.25 8.10
C ILE A 164 -0.47 -2.24 8.22
N ALA A 165 -1.64 -1.91 7.66
CA ALA A 165 -2.80 -2.80 7.69
C ALA A 165 -2.55 -4.12 6.94
N VAL A 166 -1.88 -4.08 5.78
CA VAL A 166 -1.51 -5.27 5.01
C VAL A 166 -0.54 -6.16 5.80
N VAL A 167 0.47 -5.58 6.44
CA VAL A 167 1.43 -6.35 7.26
C VAL A 167 0.74 -6.96 8.48
N GLN A 168 -0.13 -6.21 9.15
CA GLN A 168 -0.92 -6.72 10.27
C GLN A 168 -1.86 -7.86 9.86
N ASP A 169 -2.50 -7.75 8.70
CA ASP A 169 -3.37 -8.81 8.18
C ASP A 169 -2.60 -10.10 7.87
N ALA A 170 -1.43 -9.99 7.24
CA ALA A 170 -0.55 -11.14 7.00
C ALA A 170 -0.09 -11.77 8.33
N ALA A 171 0.32 -10.96 9.30
CA ALA A 171 0.72 -11.43 10.63
C ALA A 171 -0.44 -12.12 11.38
N ARG A 172 -1.67 -11.58 11.31
CA ARG A 172 -2.87 -12.22 11.88
C ARG A 172 -3.16 -13.58 11.27
N ARG A 173 -2.85 -13.76 9.98
CA ARG A 173 -2.96 -15.04 9.27
C ARG A 173 -1.78 -15.98 9.51
N GLY A 174 -0.76 -15.54 10.27
CA GLY A 174 0.47 -16.30 10.46
C GLY A 174 1.31 -16.44 9.19
N GLU A 175 1.12 -15.55 8.22
CA GLU A 175 1.87 -15.54 6.97
C GLU A 175 3.14 -14.68 7.08
N THR A 176 4.11 -14.94 6.20
CA THR A 176 5.35 -14.14 6.16
C THR A 176 5.15 -12.84 5.41
N LEU A 177 6.07 -11.90 5.60
CA LEU A 177 6.04 -10.61 4.91
C LEU A 177 6.13 -10.77 3.38
N GLU A 178 6.83 -11.80 2.90
CA GLU A 178 6.97 -12.13 1.48
C GLU A 178 5.64 -12.51 0.84
N SER A 179 4.75 -13.20 1.57
CA SER A 179 3.41 -13.52 1.05
C SER A 179 2.57 -12.26 0.82
N ALA A 180 2.82 -11.21 1.61
CA ALA A 180 2.13 -9.93 1.53
C ALA A 180 2.67 -9.02 0.41
N ARG A 181 3.82 -9.35 -0.19
CA ARG A 181 4.47 -8.54 -1.24
C ARG A 181 3.54 -8.21 -2.43
N PRO A 182 2.72 -9.13 -2.95
CA PRO A 182 1.74 -8.81 -4.00
C PRO A 182 0.70 -7.79 -3.55
N LEU A 183 0.23 -7.89 -2.30
CA LEU A 183 -0.76 -6.96 -1.71
C LEU A 183 -0.19 -5.55 -1.56
N LEU A 184 1.07 -5.43 -1.15
CA LEU A 184 1.79 -4.16 -1.08
C LEU A 184 1.93 -3.50 -2.46
N GLY A 185 1.97 -4.28 -3.54
CA GLY A 185 1.96 -3.78 -4.92
C GLY A 185 0.71 -2.98 -5.29
N PHE A 186 -0.44 -3.31 -4.68
CA PHE A 186 -1.71 -2.59 -4.89
C PHE A 186 -1.82 -1.29 -4.10
N VAL A 187 -1.02 -1.13 -3.03
CA VAL A 187 -0.98 0.14 -2.31
C VAL A 187 -0.41 1.18 -3.27
N PRO A 188 -1.17 2.23 -3.62
CA PRO A 188 -0.71 3.20 -4.60
C PRO A 188 0.60 3.82 -4.11
N ALA A 189 1.68 3.62 -4.86
CA ALA A 189 2.89 4.41 -4.71
C ALA A 189 2.63 5.78 -5.33
N ARG A 190 1.84 6.63 -4.67
CA ARG A 190 1.93 8.08 -4.89
C ARG A 190 2.94 8.69 -3.92
N GLY A 191 3.99 7.92 -3.60
CA GLY A 191 5.29 8.53 -3.39
C GLY A 191 5.61 9.31 -4.66
N ARG A 192 5.93 10.59 -4.48
CA ARG A 192 6.24 11.55 -5.53
C ARG A 192 6.99 10.87 -6.69
N ARG A 193 6.80 11.39 -7.90
CA ARG A 193 7.84 11.37 -8.94
C ARG A 193 9.11 12.02 -8.38
N ALA A 194 9.80 11.35 -7.45
CA ALA A 194 11.04 11.75 -6.84
C ALA A 194 12.24 11.41 -7.74
N GLY A 195 11.97 10.77 -8.89
CA GLY A 195 12.90 10.69 -10.00
C GLY A 195 12.33 11.45 -11.20
N ARG A 196 12.99 12.55 -11.56
CA ARG A 196 13.03 13.16 -12.91
C ARG A 196 12.04 14.27 -13.30
N GLU A 197 11.25 14.82 -12.39
CA GLU A 197 10.82 16.22 -12.55
C GLU A 197 11.91 17.09 -11.90
N GLY A 198 12.80 17.64 -12.72
CA GLY A 198 14.04 18.29 -12.29
C GLY A 198 13.84 19.16 -11.07
N SER A 199 14.53 18.78 -9.98
CA SER A 199 14.50 19.44 -8.68
C SER A 199 14.46 20.95 -8.89
N PRO A 200 13.45 21.67 -8.36
CA PRO A 200 13.40 23.12 -8.51
C PRO A 200 14.70 23.76 -8.00
N SER A 201 15.39 23.12 -7.04
CA SER A 201 16.71 23.52 -6.55
C SER A 201 17.78 23.53 -7.63
N LEU A 202 17.79 22.57 -8.55
CA LEU A 202 18.75 22.55 -9.67
C LEU A 202 18.45 23.68 -10.66
N ARG A 203 17.17 23.95 -10.95
CA ARG A 203 16.80 25.08 -11.82
C ARG A 203 17.17 26.42 -11.18
N VAL A 204 16.92 26.58 -9.88
CA VAL A 204 17.33 27.77 -9.12
C VAL A 204 18.85 27.93 -9.14
N LEU A 205 19.62 26.85 -8.97
CA LEU A 205 21.08 26.90 -9.05
C LEU A 205 21.57 27.31 -10.45
N VAL A 206 20.97 26.75 -11.51
CA VAL A 206 21.31 27.12 -12.89
C VAL A 206 21.00 28.60 -13.16
N TRP A 207 19.84 29.09 -12.72
CA TRP A 207 19.49 30.51 -12.86
C TRP A 207 20.41 31.42 -12.04
N ALA A 208 20.79 31.02 -10.83
CA ALA A 208 21.73 31.78 -10.00
C ALA A 208 23.11 31.86 -10.65
N LEU A 209 23.61 30.76 -11.22
CA LEU A 209 24.88 30.73 -11.95
C LEU A 209 24.82 31.58 -13.23
N ALA A 210 23.73 31.48 -13.99
CA ALA A 210 23.53 32.28 -15.20
C ALA A 210 23.48 33.78 -14.89
N LEU A 211 22.76 34.18 -13.83
CA LEU A 211 22.69 35.57 -13.37
C LEU A 211 24.06 36.07 -12.89
N GLY A 212 24.79 35.25 -12.12
CA GLY A 212 26.13 35.56 -11.67
C GLY A 212 27.11 35.78 -12.82
N ALA A 213 27.09 34.91 -13.83
CA ALA A 213 27.91 35.05 -15.04
C ALA A 213 27.57 36.31 -15.85
N ALA A 214 26.27 36.63 -15.97
CA ALA A 214 25.84 37.85 -16.67
C ALA A 214 26.30 39.13 -15.96
N LEU A 215 26.20 39.17 -14.62
CA LEU A 215 26.67 40.31 -13.82
C LEU A 215 28.20 40.47 -13.91
N LEU A 216 28.94 39.35 -13.84
CA LEU A 216 30.40 39.35 -13.98
C LEU A 216 30.83 39.91 -15.35
N ALA A 217 30.16 39.47 -16.43
CA ALA A 217 30.43 39.96 -17.78
C ALA A 217 30.11 41.46 -17.94
N ALA A 218 28.99 41.93 -17.37
CA ALA A 218 28.64 43.35 -17.39
C ALA A 218 29.67 44.21 -16.63
N MET A 219 30.15 43.74 -15.48
CA MET A 219 31.17 44.44 -14.70
C MET A 219 32.51 44.50 -15.46
N ALA A 220 32.94 43.39 -16.07
CA ALA A 220 34.16 43.35 -16.88
C ALA A 220 34.09 44.32 -18.07
N ALA A 221 32.94 44.36 -18.77
CA ALA A 221 32.73 45.25 -19.90
C ALA A 221 32.77 46.74 -19.50
N TRP A 222 32.29 47.08 -18.30
CA TRP A 222 32.32 48.44 -17.77
C TRP A 222 33.76 48.90 -17.44
N VAL A 223 34.57 48.05 -16.83
CA VAL A 223 35.97 48.38 -16.46
C VAL A 223 36.85 48.58 -17.70
N THR A 224 36.56 47.88 -18.79
CA THR A 224 37.36 47.96 -20.03
C THR A 224 37.00 49.14 -20.94
N ARG A 225 35.91 49.86 -20.67
CA ARG A 225 35.48 51.04 -21.44
C ARG A 225 35.90 52.32 -20.74
#